data_AF-A0A7K5RC51-F1
#
_entry.id   AF-A0A7K5RC51-F1
#
_cell.length_a   1.000
_cell.length_b   1.000
_cell.length_c   1.000
_cell.angle_alpha   90.00
_cell.angle_beta   90.00
_cell.angle_gamma   90.00
#
_symmetry.space_group_name_H-M   'P 1'
#
loop_
_entity.id
_entity.type
_entity.pdbx_description
1 polymer ?
#
loop_
_entity_poly.entity_id
_entity_poly.type
_entity_poly.pdbx_seq_one_letter_code
_entity_poly.pdbx_strand_id
1 'polypeptide(L)'
;NPDLEKSLLKALKKLDNYLNSPLPDEIDAYSTEEITASSRKFLDGDELTLADCNLLPKLHIIKVVAKKYRNFHFPPEMTGISRYLKNAYARDEFTNTCPADQEIEYAYLDVAKRMK
;
A
#
# COMPACT_ATOMS: atom_id res chain seq x y z
N ASN A 1 19.81 -8.17 -3.58
CA ASN A 1 20.25 -6.79 -3.89
C ASN A 1 19.75 -5.84 -2.80
N PRO A 2 20.56 -5.62 -1.74
CA PRO A 2 20.18 -4.86 -0.54
C PRO A 2 19.77 -3.40 -0.82
N ASP A 3 20.33 -2.78 -1.85
CA ASP A 3 20.05 -1.37 -2.17
C ASP A 3 18.64 -1.17 -2.73
N LEU A 4 18.15 -2.14 -3.51
CA LEU A 4 16.78 -2.13 -4.02
C LEU A 4 15.76 -2.30 -2.89
N GLU A 5 16.02 -3.21 -1.95
CA GLU A 5 15.16 -3.42 -0.79
C GLU A 5 15.12 -2.18 0.10
N LYS A 6 16.28 -1.57 0.38
CA LYS A 6 16.36 -0.29 1.12
C LYS A 6 15.60 0.83 0.42
N SER A 7 15.69 0.91 -0.90
CA SER A 7 14.97 1.92 -1.69
C SER A 7 13.46 1.69 -1.67
N LEU A 8 13.03 0.43 -1.76
CA LEU A 8 11.62 0.04 -1.61
C LEU A 8 11.09 0.40 -0.22
N LEU A 9 11.82 0.06 0.85
CA LEU A 9 11.46 0.41 2.22
C LEU A 9 11.32 1.91 2.41
N LYS A 10 12.23 2.72 1.84
CA LYS A 10 12.14 4.17 1.88
C LYS A 10 10.87 4.70 1.18
N ALA A 11 10.52 4.12 0.03
CA ALA A 11 9.30 4.49 -0.70
C ALA A 11 8.03 4.08 0.06
N LEU A 12 7.99 2.86 0.61
CA LEU A 12 6.90 2.40 1.47
C LEU A 12 6.76 3.28 2.71
N LYS A 13 7.88 3.66 3.35
CA LYS A 13 7.84 4.55 4.51
C LYS A 13 7.26 5.93 4.17
N LYS A 14 7.56 6.46 2.98
CA LYS A 14 6.96 7.72 2.51
C LYS A 14 5.43 7.61 2.35
N LEU A 15 4.96 6.51 1.78
CA LEU A 15 3.53 6.23 1.64
C LEU A 15 2.85 6.03 3.00
N ASP A 16 3.47 5.25 3.89
CA ASP A 16 2.98 5.01 5.25
C ASP A 16 2.85 6.30 6.06
N ASN A 17 3.87 7.16 6.00
CA ASN A 17 3.82 8.48 6.64
C ASN A 17 2.68 9.32 6.06
N TYR A 18 2.51 9.37 4.74
CA TYR A 18 1.42 10.13 4.11
C TYR A 18 0.02 9.62 4.52
N LEU A 19 -0.15 8.30 4.62
CA LEU A 19 -1.41 7.69 5.06
C LEU A 19 -1.69 7.96 6.54
N ASN A 20 -0.66 8.15 7.36
CA ASN A 20 -0.81 8.44 8.78
C ASN A 20 -0.90 9.94 9.09
N SER A 21 -0.44 10.81 8.21
CA SER A 21 -0.61 12.26 8.34
C SER A 21 -2.05 12.68 8.01
N PRO A 22 -2.75 13.42 8.89
CA PRO A 22 -4.08 13.94 8.62
C PRO A 22 -4.11 14.84 7.38
N LEU A 23 -5.18 14.74 6.59
CA LEU A 23 -5.48 15.71 5.53
C LEU A 23 -6.05 17.00 6.14
N PRO A 24 -6.00 18.14 5.42
CA PRO A 24 -6.62 19.38 5.88
C PRO A 24 -8.10 19.22 6.25
N ASP A 25 -8.83 18.39 5.50
CA ASP A 25 -10.26 18.13 5.74
C ASP A 25 -10.51 17.33 7.04
N GLU A 26 -9.50 16.62 7.55
CA GLU A 26 -9.57 15.93 8.84
C GLU A 26 -9.28 16.89 10.01
N ILE A 27 -8.75 18.09 9.77
CA ILE A 27 -8.30 19.02 10.82
C ILE A 27 -9.38 20.09 11.05
N ASP A 28 -10.06 20.03 12.19
CA ASP A 28 -10.99 21.07 12.62
C ASP A 28 -10.24 22.18 13.38
N ALA A 29 -10.17 23.38 12.78
CA ALA A 29 -9.53 24.56 13.36
C ALA A 29 -10.19 25.07 14.66
N TYR A 30 -11.40 24.61 14.96
CA TYR A 30 -12.15 24.97 16.17
C TYR A 30 -12.18 23.85 17.22
N SER A 31 -11.61 22.67 16.90
CA SER A 31 -11.51 21.57 17.85
C SER A 31 -10.36 21.80 18.84
N THR A 32 -10.59 21.48 20.11
CA THR A 32 -9.54 21.43 21.14
C THR A 32 -8.74 20.13 21.09
N GLU A 33 -9.16 19.16 20.27
CA GLU A 33 -8.48 17.88 20.10
C GLU A 33 -7.47 17.95 18.96
N GLU A 34 -6.20 17.67 19.28
CA GLU A 34 -5.13 17.59 18.29
C GLU A 34 -5.18 16.23 17.59
N ILE A 35 -5.59 16.21 16.32
CA ILE A 35 -5.56 15.00 15.49
C ILE A 35 -4.11 14.76 15.09
N THR A 36 -3.46 13.84 15.80
CA THR A 36 -2.05 13.49 15.58
C THR A 36 -1.86 12.38 14.54
N ALA A 37 -2.92 11.65 14.21
CA ALA A 37 -2.90 10.57 13.22
C ALA A 37 -4.21 10.50 12.44
N SER A 38 -4.10 10.31 11.12
CA SER A 38 -5.23 10.13 10.22
C SER A 38 -5.94 8.79 10.45
N SER A 39 -7.26 8.81 10.38
CA SER A 39 -8.11 7.60 10.42
C SER A 39 -8.67 7.22 9.05
N ARG A 40 -8.41 8.01 8.01
CA ARG A 40 -8.98 7.80 6.66
C ARG A 40 -8.69 6.42 6.10
N LYS A 41 -9.63 5.91 5.31
CA LYS A 41 -9.56 4.55 4.73
C LYS A 41 -8.65 4.46 3.51
N PHE A 42 -8.64 5.48 2.66
CA PHE A 42 -7.99 5.53 1.34
C PHE A 42 -7.07 6.75 1.18
N LEU A 43 -6.49 6.96 0.01
CA LEU A 43 -5.47 8.01 -0.17
C LEU A 43 -5.98 9.41 0.15
N ASP A 44 -7.19 9.74 -0.28
CA ASP A 44 -7.76 11.09 -0.23
C ASP A 44 -9.02 11.21 0.66
N GLY A 45 -9.29 10.19 1.47
CA GLY A 45 -10.44 10.17 2.36
C GLY A 45 -11.00 8.77 2.57
N ASP A 46 -12.32 8.70 2.74
CA ASP A 46 -13.03 7.47 3.08
C ASP A 46 -13.64 6.72 1.89
N GLU A 47 -13.58 7.33 0.70
CA GLU A 47 -14.03 6.76 -0.57
C GLU A 47 -12.86 6.53 -1.54
N LEU A 48 -13.02 5.58 -2.45
CA LEU A 48 -12.02 5.29 -3.48
C LEU A 48 -11.97 6.42 -4.50
N THR A 49 -10.76 6.81 -4.87
CA THR A 49 -10.47 7.83 -5.89
C THR A 49 -9.64 7.26 -7.03
N LEU A 50 -9.43 8.07 -8.09
CA LEU A 50 -8.55 7.71 -9.20
C LEU A 50 -7.10 7.43 -8.75
N ALA A 51 -6.64 8.09 -7.69
CA ALA A 51 -5.31 7.83 -7.14
C ALA A 51 -5.20 6.41 -6.58
N ASP A 52 -6.26 5.93 -5.91
CA ASP A 52 -6.31 4.58 -5.34
C ASP A 52 -6.31 3.54 -6.45
N CYS A 53 -7.10 3.73 -7.50
CA CYS A 53 -7.15 2.85 -8.68
C CYS A 53 -5.79 2.73 -9.38
N ASN A 54 -4.96 3.77 -9.37
CA ASN A 54 -3.61 3.72 -9.93
C ASN A 54 -2.60 3.02 -8.99
N LEU A 55 -2.72 3.21 -7.68
CA LEU A 55 -1.75 2.72 -6.71
C LEU A 55 -2.01 1.28 -6.28
N LEU A 56 -3.26 0.91 -6.00
CA LEU A 56 -3.62 -0.38 -5.41
C LEU A 56 -3.17 -1.59 -6.25
N PRO A 57 -3.37 -1.62 -7.58
CA PRO A 57 -2.90 -2.75 -8.39
C PRO A 57 -1.37 -2.89 -8.32
N LYS A 58 -0.63 -1.78 -8.39
CA LYS A 58 0.85 -1.77 -8.31
C LYS A 58 1.33 -2.25 -6.95
N LEU A 59 0.70 -1.78 -5.88
CA LEU A 59 1.07 -2.13 -4.51
C LEU A 59 0.80 -3.61 -4.21
N HIS A 60 -0.32 -4.15 -4.72
CA HIS A 60 -0.64 -5.57 -4.59
C HIS A 60 0.33 -6.46 -5.36
N ILE A 61 0.68 -6.10 -6.61
CA ILE A 61 1.71 -6.82 -7.38
C ILE A 61 3.05 -6.85 -6.62
N ILE A 62 3.50 -5.70 -6.11
CA ILE A 62 4.74 -5.62 -5.31
C ILE A 62 4.67 -6.58 -4.11
N LYS A 63 3.55 -6.59 -3.38
CA LYS A 63 3.36 -7.46 -2.21
C LYS A 63 3.45 -8.94 -2.56
N VAL A 64 2.77 -9.38 -3.63
CA VAL A 64 2.76 -10.79 -4.07
C VAL A 64 4.14 -11.21 -4.57
N VAL A 65 4.72 -10.45 -5.49
CA VAL A 65 6.01 -10.79 -6.12
C VAL A 65 7.16 -10.75 -5.11
N ALA A 66 7.22 -9.73 -4.24
CA ALA A 66 8.28 -9.61 -3.25
C ALA A 66 8.23 -10.74 -2.21
N LYS A 67 7.01 -11.14 -1.79
CA LYS A 67 6.83 -12.30 -0.92
C LYS A 67 7.29 -13.58 -1.61
N LYS A 68 6.82 -13.86 -2.82
CA LYS A 68 7.11 -15.12 -3.53
C LYS A 68 8.59 -15.30 -3.85
N TYR A 69 9.25 -14.27 -4.36
CA TYR A 69 10.59 -14.42 -4.94
C TYR A 69 11.72 -13.94 -4.05
N ARG A 70 11.42 -13.16 -3.00
CA ARG A 70 12.43 -12.59 -2.10
C ARG A 70 12.13 -12.81 -0.61
N ASN A 71 11.04 -13.51 -0.29
CA ASN A 71 10.55 -13.69 1.09
C ASN A 71 10.38 -12.36 1.86
N PHE A 72 10.22 -11.26 1.12
CA PHE A 72 10.08 -9.93 1.69
C PHE A 72 8.61 -9.67 2.00
N HIS A 73 8.36 -9.23 3.22
CA HIS A 73 7.03 -8.86 3.69
C HIS A 73 7.03 -7.37 4.02
N PHE A 74 5.90 -6.71 3.78
CA PHE A 74 5.76 -5.33 4.26
C PHE A 74 5.88 -5.31 5.78
N PRO A 75 6.73 -4.44 6.35
CA PRO A 75 6.94 -4.41 7.78
C PRO A 75 5.64 -4.10 8.55
N PRO A 76 5.30 -4.85 9.61
CA PRO A 76 4.05 -4.68 10.35
C PRO A 76 3.92 -3.32 11.04
N GLU A 77 5.04 -2.63 11.29
CA GLU A 77 5.07 -1.27 11.84
C GLU A 77 4.55 -0.20 10.85
N MET A 78 4.38 -0.53 9.57
CA MET A 78 3.75 0.35 8.58
C MET A 78 2.23 0.28 8.70
N THR A 79 1.70 0.88 9.77
CA THR A 79 0.29 0.82 10.16
C THR A 79 -0.64 1.49 9.15
N GLY A 80 -0.19 2.55 8.48
CA GLY A 80 -0.98 3.28 7.48
C GLY A 80 -1.20 2.43 6.24
N ILE A 81 -0.13 1.80 5.74
CA ILE A 81 -0.23 0.85 4.60
C ILE A 81 -1.08 -0.36 4.98
N SER A 82 -0.91 -0.89 6.19
CA SER A 82 -1.69 -2.03 6.67
C SER A 82 -3.18 -1.71 6.73
N ARG A 83 -3.55 -0.53 7.24
CA ARG A 83 -4.92 -0.02 7.25
C ARG A 83 -5.46 0.15 5.83
N TYR A 84 -4.69 0.80 4.96
CA TYR A 84 -5.06 1.06 3.57
C TYR A 84 -5.35 -0.23 2.78
N LEU A 85 -4.42 -1.21 2.83
CA LEU A 85 -4.61 -2.49 2.15
C LEU A 85 -5.78 -3.30 2.74
N LYS A 86 -5.99 -3.25 4.06
CA LYS A 86 -7.12 -3.92 4.71
C LYS A 86 -8.45 -3.37 4.20
N ASN A 87 -8.58 -2.04 4.11
CA ASN A 87 -9.80 -1.41 3.57
C ASN A 87 -10.00 -1.71 2.09
N ALA A 88 -8.92 -1.67 1.29
CA ALA A 88 -8.99 -1.99 -0.13
C ALA A 88 -9.41 -3.46 -0.38
N TYR A 89 -8.88 -4.41 0.38
CA TYR A 89 -9.25 -5.83 0.22
C TYR A 89 -10.65 -6.18 0.74
N ALA A 90 -11.31 -5.25 1.43
CA ALA A 90 -12.71 -5.37 1.82
C ALA A 90 -13.68 -4.76 0.78
N ARG A 91 -13.16 -4.15 -0.30
CA ARG A 91 -13.94 -3.53 -1.37
C ARG A 91 -14.04 -4.44 -2.58
N ASP A 92 -15.27 -4.67 -3.04
CA ASP A 92 -15.60 -5.48 -4.20
C ASP A 92 -14.95 -4.93 -5.49
N GLU A 93 -14.81 -3.62 -5.60
CA GLU A 93 -14.19 -2.94 -6.73
C GLU A 93 -12.73 -3.37 -6.94
N PHE A 94 -12.03 -3.65 -5.84
CA PHE A 94 -10.65 -4.11 -5.87
C PHE A 94 -10.57 -5.64 -5.96
N THR A 95 -11.32 -6.37 -5.13
CA THR A 95 -11.22 -7.84 -5.07
C THR A 95 -11.70 -8.51 -6.35
N ASN A 96 -12.76 -8.00 -7.00
CA ASN A 96 -13.29 -8.58 -8.24
C ASN A 96 -12.44 -8.26 -9.48
N THR A 97 -11.53 -7.29 -9.39
CA THR A 97 -10.63 -6.89 -10.50
C THR A 97 -9.20 -7.40 -10.32
N CYS A 98 -8.86 -7.89 -9.13
CA CYS A 98 -7.56 -8.44 -8.84
C CYS A 98 -7.37 -9.81 -9.54
N PRO A 99 -6.27 -10.00 -10.29
CA PRO A 99 -5.90 -11.32 -10.78
C PRO A 99 -5.54 -12.23 -9.60
N ALA A 100 -5.66 -13.54 -9.80
CA ALA A 100 -5.18 -14.50 -8.81
C ALA A 100 -3.66 -14.34 -8.60
N ASP A 101 -3.20 -14.50 -7.35
CA ASP A 101 -1.78 -14.38 -6.99
C ASP A 101 -0.87 -15.21 -7.93
N GLN A 102 -1.31 -16.41 -8.33
CA GLN A 102 -0.57 -17.31 -9.22
C GLN A 102 -0.30 -16.69 -10.61
N GLU A 103 -1.23 -15.90 -11.15
CA GLU A 103 -1.06 -15.22 -12.43
C GLU A 103 0.00 -14.11 -12.32
N ILE A 104 -0.02 -13.36 -11.21
CA ILE A 104 0.99 -12.34 -10.94
C ILE A 104 2.37 -12.99 -10.79
N GLU A 105 2.46 -14.07 -10.01
CA GLU A 105 3.70 -14.82 -9.84
C GLU A 105 4.23 -15.29 -11.20
N TYR A 106 3.39 -15.95 -12.00
CA TYR A 106 3.76 -16.46 -13.31
C TYR A 106 4.27 -15.35 -14.23
N ALA A 107 3.58 -14.21 -14.31
CA ALA A 107 3.97 -13.07 -15.13
C ALA A 107 5.36 -12.48 -14.75
N TYR A 108 5.76 -12.58 -13.49
CA TYR A 108 7.05 -12.05 -13.00
C TYR A 108 8.16 -13.10 -12.88
N LEU A 109 7.87 -14.37 -13.15
CA LEU A 109 8.78 -15.50 -12.95
C LEU A 109 10.15 -15.28 -13.59
N ASP A 110 10.18 -14.85 -14.86
CA ASP A 110 11.43 -14.73 -15.62
C ASP A 110 12.24 -13.51 -15.20
N VAL A 111 11.59 -12.38 -14.91
CA VAL A 111 12.27 -11.18 -14.43
C VAL A 111 12.83 -11.40 -13.03
N ALA A 112 12.07 -12.04 -12.15
CA ALA A 112 12.48 -12.32 -10.77
C ALA A 112 13.67 -13.29 -10.68
N LYS A 113 13.82 -14.21 -11.64
CA LYS A 113 14.99 -15.11 -11.75
C LYS A 113 16.27 -14.37 -12.13
N ARG A 114 16.19 -13.36 -13.01
CA ARG A 114 17.34 -12.59 -13.52
C ARG A 114 17.94 -11.64 -12.48
N MET A 115 17.15 -11.23 -11.49
CA MET A 115 17.56 -10.31 -10.42
C MET A 115 18.24 -11.02 -9.23
N LYS A 116 18.81 -12.22 -9.44
CA LYS A 116 19.59 -12.94 -8.42
C LYS A 116 21.00 -12.39 -8.33
#